data_AF-A0A250J8L2-F1
#
_entry.id   AF-A0A250J8L2-F1
#
_cell.length_a   1.000
_cell.length_b   1.000
_cell.length_c   1.000
_cell.angle_alpha   90.00
_cell.angle_beta   90.00
_cell.angle_gamma   90.00
#
_symmetry.space_group_name_H-M   'P 1'
#
loop_
_entity.id
_entity.type
_entity.pdbx_description
1 polymer ?
#
loop_
_entity_poly.entity_id
_entity_poly.type
_entity_poly.pdbx_seq_one_letter_code
_entity_poly.pdbx_strand_id
1 'polypeptide(L)'
;MRSILRGALASLVMAVSAANAGTLPVPLFPQETNQWCWAGSGQMIMNYLGATRVSQCDQANRRLGRSDCCNSPVPSACVQPGWPEFEKYGFAYNTTSNSALSWSSLTSEINANRPVAFSWGWTGGGGHMMVASGYLTLLSTNYVYVNDPWAPNVGDQYYITYSEYVSGADHVHWRDYYNIRENPPCYSDFHNLSASSFQGCFDHHAWRDRWPVTLTAYNSSGNRLMAGSFQAVGSRPVRVLMTTQQFQSYFDTYRAQGWRPDRVSVLPTSSGPLFSVIWAPIDGAFLSLANLTEAEMSAKWNEMWNAGYLNVDLTVYNDNGVIRFAGVWVKKAHNGYATYWHMTAADFESKKQSFAAQGLMPVRFNSYSTPNGIRYAATWHPTSSGFYQAYNMTSAGYQSTYNYVAGLNQGYRLSHVSALDGVLSALWTK
;
A
#
# COMPACT_ATOMS: atom_id res chain seq x y z
N MET A 1 42.95 23.73 -4.87
CA MET A 1 43.87 22.58 -4.72
C MET A 1 43.27 21.61 -3.71
N ARG A 2 42.51 20.61 -4.15
CA ARG A 2 41.97 19.55 -3.30
C ARG A 2 42.23 18.21 -3.99
N SER A 3 43.28 17.55 -3.52
CA SER A 3 43.84 16.25 -3.86
C SER A 3 44.73 16.00 -2.64
N ILE A 4 44.67 14.94 -1.85
CA ILE A 4 44.66 13.50 -2.11
C ILE A 4 44.27 12.86 -0.76
N LEU A 5 43.54 11.75 -0.76
CA LEU A 5 43.82 10.62 0.13
C LEU A 5 43.27 9.34 -0.50
N ARG A 6 44.08 8.80 -1.43
CA ARG A 6 44.00 7.42 -1.92
C ARG A 6 45.19 6.67 -1.33
N GLY A 7 44.94 5.52 -0.70
CA GLY A 7 45.89 4.40 -0.64
C GLY A 7 46.60 4.13 0.70
N ALA A 8 46.17 3.02 1.32
CA ALA A 8 46.93 2.01 2.07
C ALA A 8 47.77 2.40 3.32
N LEU A 9 47.36 1.86 4.48
CA LEU A 9 48.28 1.49 5.55
C LEU A 9 48.10 0.00 5.87
N ALA A 10 49.15 -0.78 5.65
CA ALA A 10 49.32 -2.12 6.20
C ALA A 10 50.56 -2.13 7.11
N SER A 11 50.34 -2.55 8.35
CA SER A 11 51.32 -3.12 9.29
C SER A 11 52.24 -2.19 10.10
N LEU A 12 51.72 -1.69 11.23
CA LEU A 12 52.45 -1.68 12.50
C LEU A 12 51.46 -2.08 13.62
N VAL A 13 51.67 -3.24 14.23
CA VAL A 13 50.81 -3.75 15.31
C VAL A 13 51.13 -2.99 16.59
N MET A 14 50.32 -1.99 16.92
CA MET A 14 50.11 -1.52 18.28
C MET A 14 48.61 -1.35 18.47
N ALA A 15 48.04 -2.16 19.37
CA ALA A 15 46.67 -2.12 19.89
C ALA A 15 45.67 -1.35 19.01
N VAL A 16 45.22 -1.99 17.92
CA VAL A 16 44.08 -1.49 17.15
C VAL A 16 42.88 -1.57 18.08
N SER A 17 42.50 -0.45 18.68
CA SER A 17 41.14 -0.28 19.18
C SER A 17 40.23 -0.64 18.01
N ALA A 18 39.41 -1.67 18.17
CA ALA A 18 38.44 -2.07 17.16
C ALA A 18 37.68 -0.81 16.72
N ALA A 19 37.77 -0.45 15.44
CA ALA A 19 37.06 0.70 14.92
C ALA A 19 35.57 0.47 15.18
N ASN A 20 34.95 1.32 15.99
CA ASN A 20 33.50 1.27 16.19
C ASN A 20 32.87 1.94 14.97
N ALA A 21 32.09 1.17 14.22
CA ALA A 21 31.49 1.62 12.97
C ALA A 21 30.11 0.98 12.76
N GLY A 22 29.23 1.73 12.11
CA GLY A 22 27.94 1.25 11.64
C GLY A 22 27.62 1.95 10.32
N THR A 23 27.02 1.25 9.36
CA THR A 23 26.59 1.86 8.09
C THR A 23 25.33 1.17 7.61
N LEU A 24 24.34 1.96 7.24
CA LEU A 24 23.07 1.51 6.69
C LEU A 24 23.13 1.60 5.16
N PRO A 25 22.60 0.61 4.43
CA PRO A 25 22.53 0.65 2.98
C PRO A 25 21.41 1.58 2.48
N VAL A 26 21.44 2.85 2.90
CA VAL A 26 20.50 3.88 2.45
C VAL A 26 20.87 4.24 1.01
N PRO A 27 19.97 4.04 0.03
CA PRO A 27 20.25 4.42 -1.35
C PRO A 27 20.41 5.95 -1.46
N LEU A 28 21.37 6.39 -2.28
CA LEU A 28 21.51 7.80 -2.63
C LEU A 28 20.45 8.15 -3.70
N PHE A 29 19.60 9.14 -3.38
CA PHE A 29 18.72 9.79 -4.35
C PHE A 29 19.12 11.26 -4.45
N PRO A 30 19.82 11.67 -5.53
CA PRO A 30 20.12 13.07 -5.77
C PRO A 30 18.84 13.90 -5.86
N GLN A 31 18.87 15.14 -5.42
CA GLN A 31 17.73 16.03 -5.62
C GLN A 31 17.47 16.23 -7.12
N GLU A 32 16.22 16.19 -7.56
CA GLU A 32 15.90 16.22 -9.00
C GLU A 32 15.98 17.64 -9.59
N THR A 33 15.85 18.65 -8.73
CA THR A 33 15.90 20.08 -9.08
C THR A 33 16.53 20.88 -7.94
N ASN A 34 16.70 22.19 -8.14
CA ASN A 34 17.11 23.10 -7.07
C ASN A 34 16.07 23.10 -5.93
N GLN A 35 16.49 23.39 -4.71
CA GLN A 35 15.61 23.49 -3.52
C GLN A 35 14.92 22.19 -3.05
N TRP A 36 15.22 21.02 -3.64
CA TRP A 36 14.60 19.74 -3.27
C TRP A 36 15.50 18.83 -2.42
N CYS A 37 16.56 19.36 -1.80
CA CYS A 37 17.40 18.61 -0.85
C CYS A 37 16.57 17.93 0.26
N TRP A 38 15.48 18.58 0.70
CA TRP A 38 14.53 18.02 1.67
C TRP A 38 13.75 16.82 1.13
N ALA A 39 13.32 16.86 -0.13
CA ALA A 39 12.55 15.79 -0.76
C ALA A 39 13.46 14.60 -1.14
N GLY A 40 14.68 14.89 -1.62
CA GLY A 40 15.71 13.86 -1.86
C GLY A 40 16.09 13.14 -0.57
N SER A 41 16.38 13.88 0.49
CA SER A 41 16.67 13.30 1.82
C SER A 41 15.50 12.51 2.38
N GLY A 42 14.27 13.02 2.24
CA GLY A 42 13.05 12.30 2.61
C GLY A 42 12.89 11.00 1.84
N GLN A 43 13.09 11.03 0.52
CA GLN A 43 13.01 9.85 -0.35
C GLN A 43 14.04 8.78 0.04
N MET A 44 15.29 9.17 0.30
CA MET A 44 16.35 8.25 0.74
C MET A 44 15.92 7.45 1.98
N ILE A 45 15.45 8.15 3.02
CA ILE A 45 15.04 7.51 4.28
C ILE A 45 13.77 6.68 4.10
N MET A 46 12.74 7.22 3.44
CA MET A 46 11.48 6.51 3.23
C MET A 46 11.67 5.25 2.39
N ASN A 47 12.49 5.31 1.35
CA ASN A 47 12.83 4.15 0.53
C ASN A 47 13.56 3.07 1.36
N TYR A 48 14.57 3.48 2.14
CA TYR A 48 15.28 2.57 3.05
C TYR A 48 14.35 1.88 4.06
N LEU A 49 13.36 2.60 4.60
CA LEU A 49 12.37 2.06 5.53
C LEU A 49 11.24 1.26 4.84
N GLY A 50 11.28 1.09 3.52
CA GLY A 50 10.37 0.22 2.77
C GLY A 50 9.27 0.95 1.99
N ALA A 51 9.14 2.26 2.10
CA ALA A 51 8.24 3.08 1.26
C ALA A 51 8.92 3.43 -0.07
N THR A 52 9.18 2.41 -0.87
CA THR A 52 9.96 2.42 -2.11
C THR A 52 9.41 3.32 -3.22
N ARG A 53 8.11 3.61 -3.23
CA ARG A 53 7.45 4.38 -4.30
C ARG A 53 7.21 5.87 -4.00
N VAL A 54 7.74 6.40 -2.89
CA VAL A 54 7.65 7.84 -2.61
C VAL A 54 8.70 8.56 -3.45
N SER A 55 8.26 9.47 -4.34
CA SER A 55 9.16 10.30 -5.18
C SER A 55 9.28 11.72 -4.64
N GLN A 56 10.28 12.48 -5.12
CA GLN A 56 10.45 13.89 -4.72
C GLN A 56 9.31 14.76 -5.26
N CYS A 57 8.83 14.48 -6.46
CA CYS A 57 7.73 15.21 -7.06
C CYS A 57 6.37 14.94 -6.37
N ASP A 58 6.13 13.72 -5.85
CA ASP A 58 4.95 13.44 -4.99
C ASP A 58 5.04 14.23 -3.68
N GLN A 59 6.23 14.30 -3.08
CA GLN A 59 6.50 15.16 -1.92
C GLN A 59 6.21 16.63 -2.20
N ALA A 60 6.69 17.16 -3.33
CA ALA A 60 6.39 18.54 -3.73
C ALA A 60 4.89 18.77 -3.95
N ASN A 61 4.19 17.85 -4.64
CA ASN A 61 2.75 17.92 -4.87
C ASN A 61 1.96 17.98 -3.54
N ARG A 62 2.24 17.07 -2.61
CA ARG A 62 1.55 17.01 -1.31
C ARG A 62 1.86 18.19 -0.39
N ARG A 63 3.07 18.73 -0.48
CA ARG A 63 3.46 19.95 0.25
C ARG A 63 2.72 21.18 -0.27
N LEU A 64 2.65 21.31 -1.60
CA LEU A 64 2.19 22.52 -2.27
C LEU A 64 0.70 22.48 -2.66
N GLY A 65 0.00 21.37 -2.40
CA GLY A 65 -1.38 21.17 -2.84
C GLY A 65 -1.54 21.11 -4.36
N ARG A 66 -0.56 20.51 -5.05
CA ARG A 66 -0.46 20.44 -6.51
C ARG A 66 -0.56 18.99 -7.00
N SER A 67 -0.71 18.83 -8.32
CA SER A 67 -0.72 17.52 -8.99
C SER A 67 0.20 17.45 -10.21
N ASP A 68 0.94 18.52 -10.50
CA ASP A 68 1.73 18.71 -11.72
C ASP A 68 3.25 18.75 -11.47
N CYS A 69 3.72 18.64 -10.23
CA CYS A 69 5.15 18.69 -9.92
C CYS A 69 5.96 17.52 -10.47
N CYS A 70 5.28 16.45 -10.89
CA CYS A 70 5.91 15.30 -11.58
C CYS A 70 6.00 15.48 -13.10
N ASN A 71 5.55 16.61 -13.65
CA ASN A 71 5.71 16.89 -15.07
C ASN A 71 7.17 17.14 -15.42
N SER A 72 7.53 16.85 -16.67
CA SER A 72 8.83 17.18 -17.23
C SER A 72 8.67 18.23 -18.35
N PRO A 73 9.29 19.41 -18.23
CA PRO A 73 10.13 19.88 -17.12
C PRO A 73 9.33 20.14 -15.83
N VAL A 74 10.00 20.05 -14.67
CA VAL A 74 9.40 20.37 -13.36
C VAL A 74 8.92 21.82 -13.38
N PRO A 75 7.62 22.10 -13.12
CA PRO A 75 7.12 23.47 -13.08
C PRO A 75 7.87 24.31 -12.04
N SER A 76 8.22 25.56 -12.38
CA SER A 76 8.95 26.46 -11.47
C SER A 76 8.23 26.68 -10.13
N ALA A 77 6.89 26.65 -10.14
CA ALA A 77 6.07 26.72 -8.93
C ALA A 77 6.32 25.55 -7.95
N CYS A 78 6.88 24.44 -8.42
CA CYS A 78 7.22 23.28 -7.60
C CYS A 78 8.64 23.35 -7.01
N VAL A 79 9.51 24.22 -7.53
CA VAL A 79 10.91 24.39 -7.11
C VAL A 79 10.96 25.28 -5.86
N GLN A 80 10.51 24.73 -4.73
CA GLN A 80 10.36 25.45 -3.46
C GLN A 80 11.18 24.78 -2.34
N PRO A 81 11.79 25.58 -1.44
CA PRO A 81 12.46 25.04 -0.27
C PRO A 81 11.44 24.43 0.70
N GLY A 82 11.91 23.52 1.55
CA GLY A 82 11.04 22.80 2.46
C GLY A 82 11.77 21.93 3.45
N TRP A 83 10.96 21.13 4.14
CA TRP A 83 11.38 20.16 5.13
C TRP A 83 10.73 18.82 4.80
N PRO A 84 11.37 17.68 5.12
CA PRO A 84 10.71 16.38 5.02
C PRO A 84 9.42 16.35 5.85
N GLU A 85 8.35 15.79 5.29
CA GLU A 85 7.01 15.66 5.91
C GLU A 85 6.67 14.17 6.12
N PHE A 86 7.55 13.46 6.84
CA PHE A 86 7.48 12.01 7.06
C PHE A 86 6.11 11.53 7.57
N GLU A 87 5.41 12.35 8.36
CA GLU A 87 4.09 12.05 8.89
C GLU A 87 3.02 11.84 7.81
N LYS A 88 3.14 12.55 6.67
CA LYS A 88 2.23 12.39 5.52
C LYS A 88 2.39 11.02 4.83
N TYR A 89 3.49 10.32 5.12
CA TYR A 89 3.83 9.02 4.53
C TYR A 89 3.68 7.83 5.50
N GLY A 90 3.09 8.10 6.68
CA GLY A 90 2.89 7.12 7.73
C GLY A 90 4.17 6.79 8.50
N PHE A 91 5.00 7.80 8.76
CA PHE A 91 6.15 7.67 9.64
C PHE A 91 6.03 8.64 10.83
N ALA A 92 6.41 8.20 12.02
CA ALA A 92 6.61 9.06 13.17
C ALA A 92 8.10 9.40 13.29
N TYR A 93 8.42 10.57 13.85
CA TYR A 93 9.78 11.04 14.05
C TYR A 93 9.84 12.03 15.22
N ASN A 94 11.06 12.36 15.63
CA ASN A 94 11.40 13.44 16.54
C ASN A 94 12.33 14.42 15.82
N THR A 95 12.41 15.66 16.34
CA THR A 95 13.33 16.67 15.79
C THR A 95 14.16 17.32 16.87
N THR A 96 15.40 17.66 16.54
CA THR A 96 16.16 18.65 17.32
C THR A 96 15.76 20.07 16.90
N SER A 97 16.32 21.09 17.56
CA SER A 97 16.09 22.48 17.21
C SER A 97 17.36 23.29 17.42
N ASN A 98 17.92 23.80 16.32
CA ASN A 98 19.21 24.52 16.26
C ASN A 98 20.34 23.73 16.93
N SER A 99 20.36 22.41 16.76
CA SER A 99 21.34 21.51 17.36
C SER A 99 21.44 20.18 16.63
N ALA A 100 22.64 19.61 16.65
CA ALA A 100 22.87 18.22 16.27
C ALA A 100 22.49 17.27 17.42
N LEU A 101 22.05 16.06 17.09
CA LEU A 101 22.09 14.92 18.00
C LEU A 101 23.51 14.73 18.54
N SER A 102 23.63 14.34 19.81
CA SER A 102 24.93 13.93 20.36
C SER A 102 25.51 12.75 19.58
N TRP A 103 26.83 12.61 19.58
CA TRP A 103 27.51 11.46 18.96
C TRP A 103 26.89 10.12 19.39
N SER A 104 26.67 9.94 20.69
CA SER A 104 26.04 8.74 21.23
C SER A 104 24.60 8.51 20.75
N SER A 105 23.83 9.57 20.53
CA SER A 105 22.45 9.47 20.04
C SER A 105 22.44 9.15 18.54
N LEU A 106 23.30 9.79 17.75
CA LEU A 106 23.47 9.51 16.33
C LEU A 106 23.88 8.05 16.11
N THR A 107 24.90 7.56 16.82
CA THR A 107 25.31 6.15 16.69
C THR A 107 24.24 5.18 17.15
N SER A 108 23.44 5.54 18.17
CA SER A 108 22.29 4.74 18.61
C SER A 108 21.20 4.61 17.55
N GLU A 109 20.89 5.71 16.83
CA GLU A 109 19.93 5.68 15.71
C GLU A 109 20.42 4.77 14.59
N ILE A 110 21.68 4.94 14.16
CA ILE A 110 22.29 4.10 13.12
C ILE A 110 22.28 2.62 13.53
N ASN A 111 22.70 2.31 14.75
CA ASN A 111 22.71 0.91 15.24
C ASN A 111 21.32 0.30 15.38
N ALA A 112 20.27 1.14 15.45
CA ALA A 112 18.89 0.71 15.49
C ALA A 112 18.21 0.72 14.11
N ASN A 113 18.99 0.74 13.02
CA ASN A 113 18.53 0.78 11.63
C ASN A 113 17.65 2.00 11.31
N ARG A 114 17.97 3.15 11.91
CA ARG A 114 17.26 4.41 11.64
C ARG A 114 18.25 5.46 11.14
N PRO A 115 18.27 5.78 9.85
CA PRO A 115 19.07 6.91 9.36
C PRO A 115 18.49 8.23 9.88
N VAL A 116 19.35 9.25 9.98
CA VAL A 116 18.97 10.58 10.46
C VAL A 116 18.98 11.54 9.28
N ALA A 117 17.86 12.21 9.01
CA ALA A 117 17.84 13.32 8.07
C ALA A 117 18.26 14.58 8.82
N PHE A 118 19.33 15.23 8.41
CA PHE A 118 19.89 16.38 9.10
C PHE A 118 19.98 17.60 8.19
N SER A 119 20.15 18.78 8.80
CA SER A 119 20.31 20.01 8.06
C SER A 119 21.42 20.90 8.57
N TRP A 120 22.04 21.58 7.63
CA TRP A 120 22.90 22.72 7.86
C TRP A 120 22.18 24.01 7.51
N GLY A 121 22.33 25.02 8.37
CA GLY A 121 22.01 26.41 8.06
C GLY A 121 23.27 27.13 7.63
N TRP A 122 23.29 27.66 6.41
CA TRP A 122 24.45 28.37 5.89
C TRP A 122 24.60 29.75 6.54
N THR A 123 25.82 30.18 6.80
CA THR A 123 26.11 31.53 7.34
C THR A 123 25.67 32.63 6.36
N GLY A 124 25.68 32.35 5.05
CA GLY A 124 25.16 33.21 3.99
C GLY A 124 23.64 33.16 3.79
N GLY A 125 22.92 32.36 4.58
CA GLY A 125 21.47 32.17 4.47
C GLY A 125 21.06 30.95 3.64
N GLY A 126 19.84 30.46 3.89
CA GLY A 126 19.35 29.20 3.34
C GLY A 126 19.81 27.99 4.17
N GLY A 127 19.57 26.80 3.64
CA GLY A 127 19.98 25.57 4.29
C GLY A 127 20.05 24.40 3.33
N HIS A 128 20.59 23.29 3.83
CA HIS A 128 20.78 22.08 3.05
C HIS A 128 20.43 20.87 3.88
N MET A 129 19.60 19.99 3.34
CA MET A 129 19.17 18.74 3.97
C MET A 129 19.96 17.57 3.39
N MET A 130 20.46 16.71 4.26
CA MET A 130 21.25 15.52 3.92
C MET A 130 20.83 14.35 4.83
N VAL A 131 21.43 13.19 4.63
CA VAL A 131 21.17 11.99 5.45
C VAL A 131 22.46 11.47 6.05
N ALA A 132 22.51 11.36 7.37
CA ALA A 132 23.53 10.59 8.07
C ALA A 132 23.12 9.12 8.07
N SER A 133 23.90 8.29 7.37
CA SER A 133 23.60 6.87 7.13
C SER A 133 24.64 5.93 7.74
N GLY A 134 25.69 6.47 8.37
CA GLY A 134 26.69 5.67 9.05
C GLY A 134 27.63 6.50 9.92
N TYR A 135 28.51 5.80 10.62
CA TYR A 135 29.53 6.39 11.48
C TYR A 135 30.78 5.51 11.53
N LEU A 136 31.91 6.12 11.87
CA LEU A 136 33.20 5.46 12.08
C LEU A 136 33.99 6.22 13.13
N THR A 137 34.59 5.54 14.11
CA THR A 137 35.63 6.11 14.97
C THR A 137 37.00 5.57 14.55
N LEU A 138 37.90 6.46 14.15
CA LEU A 138 39.27 6.14 13.75
C LEU A 138 40.25 7.06 14.48
N LEU A 139 41.25 6.49 15.16
CA LEU A 139 42.28 7.23 15.90
C LEU A 139 41.67 8.31 16.82
N SER A 140 40.66 7.92 17.60
CA SER A 140 39.90 8.81 18.51
C SER A 140 39.14 9.95 17.84
N THR A 141 39.06 9.98 16.50
CA THR A 141 38.25 10.93 15.74
C THR A 141 36.97 10.26 15.27
N ASN A 142 35.85 10.93 15.50
CA ASN A 142 34.53 10.48 15.10
C ASN A 142 34.19 11.03 13.71
N TYR A 143 33.69 10.16 12.84
CA TYR A 143 33.27 10.49 11.48
C TYR A 143 31.83 10.07 11.23
N VAL A 144 31.09 10.89 10.49
CA VAL A 144 29.72 10.61 10.02
C VAL A 144 29.79 10.30 8.54
N TYR A 145 29.15 9.21 8.11
CA TYR A 145 28.94 8.90 6.70
C TYR A 145 27.65 9.59 6.23
N VAL A 146 27.79 10.43 5.21
CA VAL A 146 26.74 11.32 4.72
C VAL A 146 26.35 10.91 3.30
N ASN A 147 25.04 10.79 3.07
CA ASN A 147 24.46 10.84 1.73
C ASN A 147 23.98 12.29 1.49
N ASP A 148 24.62 12.97 0.55
CA ASP A 148 24.29 14.32 0.15
C ASP A 148 23.46 14.30 -1.14
N PRO A 149 22.19 14.79 -1.15
CA PRO A 149 21.40 14.84 -2.38
C PRO A 149 21.92 15.86 -3.41
N TRP A 150 22.83 16.77 -3.05
CA TRP A 150 23.41 17.77 -3.95
C TRP A 150 24.62 17.21 -4.72
N ALA A 151 24.87 17.60 -5.98
CA ALA A 151 24.14 18.55 -6.83
C ALA A 151 22.93 17.92 -7.54
N PRO A 152 22.00 18.72 -8.12
CA PRO A 152 20.83 18.18 -8.79
C PRO A 152 21.19 17.12 -9.83
N ASN A 153 20.57 15.94 -9.72
CA ASN A 153 20.83 14.75 -10.55
C ASN A 153 22.27 14.19 -10.48
N VAL A 154 23.07 14.57 -9.48
CA VAL A 154 24.43 14.08 -9.25
C VAL A 154 24.53 13.39 -7.89
N GLY A 155 24.26 14.12 -6.80
CA GLY A 155 24.44 13.65 -5.42
C GLY A 155 25.90 13.32 -5.07
N ASP A 156 26.16 13.03 -3.79
CA ASP A 156 27.47 12.55 -3.33
C ASP A 156 27.35 11.70 -2.04
N GLN A 157 28.38 10.91 -1.75
CA GLN A 157 28.51 10.18 -0.49
C GLN A 157 29.93 10.26 0.05
N TYR A 158 30.08 10.67 1.31
CA TYR A 158 31.41 10.91 1.89
C TYR A 158 31.39 10.84 3.42
N TYR A 159 32.59 10.78 4.01
CA TYR A 159 32.78 10.93 5.45
C TYR A 159 33.16 12.37 5.80
N ILE A 160 32.56 12.92 6.85
CA ILE A 160 32.98 14.16 7.51
C ILE A 160 33.30 13.89 8.97
N THR A 161 34.10 14.76 9.59
CA THR A 161 34.28 14.69 11.05
C THR A 161 32.97 15.03 11.76
N TYR A 162 32.73 14.47 12.95
CA TYR A 162 31.55 14.85 13.73
C TYR A 162 31.59 16.33 14.16
N SER A 163 32.79 16.92 14.34
CA SER A 163 32.91 18.37 14.53
C SER A 163 32.36 19.14 13.33
N GLU A 164 32.71 18.74 12.10
CA GLU A 164 32.18 19.34 10.88
C GLU A 164 30.68 19.08 10.71
N TYR A 165 30.19 17.90 11.08
CA TYR A 165 28.75 17.62 11.12
C TYR A 165 27.98 18.63 12.00
N VAL A 166 28.57 19.07 13.12
CA VAL A 166 27.98 20.03 14.06
C VAL A 166 28.14 21.48 13.61
N SER A 167 29.32 21.85 13.10
CA SER A 167 29.55 23.19 12.55
C SER A 167 30.83 23.29 11.74
N GLY A 168 30.84 24.23 10.80
CA GLY A 168 32.00 24.58 9.97
C GLY A 168 32.14 26.10 9.81
N ALA A 169 33.03 26.52 8.92
CA ALA A 169 33.23 27.94 8.63
C ALA A 169 32.04 28.59 7.90
N ASP A 170 31.28 27.80 7.17
CA ASP A 170 30.18 28.20 6.29
C ASP A 170 28.80 27.77 6.80
N HIS A 171 28.73 26.96 7.86
CA HIS A 171 27.46 26.44 8.36
C HIS A 171 27.44 26.16 9.87
N VAL A 172 26.21 26.09 10.39
CA VAL A 172 25.90 25.53 11.71
C VAL A 172 24.81 24.47 11.57
N HIS A 173 24.85 23.45 12.43
CA HIS A 173 23.80 22.44 12.45
C HIS A 173 22.44 23.07 12.82
N TRP A 174 21.41 22.76 12.03
CA TRP A 174 20.10 23.38 12.19
C TRP A 174 19.08 22.42 12.80
N ARG A 175 18.80 21.29 12.16
CA ARG A 175 17.77 20.35 12.62
C ARG A 175 18.07 18.94 12.14
N ASP A 176 17.98 18.00 13.09
CA ASP A 176 17.88 16.57 12.85
C ASP A 176 16.42 16.12 12.87
N TYR A 177 16.11 15.14 12.03
CA TYR A 177 14.93 14.29 12.03
C TYR A 177 15.41 12.88 12.37
N TYR A 178 15.01 12.39 13.54
CA TYR A 178 15.50 11.14 14.10
C TYR A 178 14.36 10.33 14.70
N ASN A 179 14.64 9.11 15.15
CA ASN A 179 13.62 8.16 15.62
C ASN A 179 12.53 7.94 14.55
N ILE A 180 12.93 8.00 13.26
CA ILE A 180 12.05 7.84 12.12
C ILE A 180 11.63 6.37 12.05
N ARG A 181 10.34 6.12 12.20
CA ARG A 181 9.78 4.76 12.32
C ARG A 181 8.39 4.67 11.72
N GLU A 182 8.01 3.47 11.32
CA GLU A 182 6.67 3.17 10.82
C GLU A 182 5.58 3.62 11.80
N ASN A 183 4.58 4.32 11.25
CA ASN A 183 3.37 4.76 11.94
C ASN A 183 2.20 4.68 10.96
N PRO A 184 1.76 3.45 10.61
CA PRO A 184 0.78 3.24 9.55
C PRO A 184 -0.58 3.85 9.92
N PRO A 185 -1.26 4.56 9.00
CA PRO A 185 -2.61 5.09 9.24
C PRO A 185 -3.68 3.98 9.30
N CYS A 186 -3.34 2.77 8.87
CA CYS A 186 -4.20 1.58 8.88
C CYS A 186 -3.37 0.30 8.80
N TYR A 187 -3.93 -0.80 9.28
CA TYR A 187 -3.34 -2.13 9.09
C TYR A 187 -3.52 -2.62 7.64
N SER A 188 -2.65 -3.56 7.23
CA SER A 188 -2.73 -4.17 5.89
C SER A 188 -4.00 -4.97 5.67
N ASP A 189 -4.44 -5.72 6.68
CA ASP A 189 -5.80 -6.25 6.76
C ASP A 189 -6.62 -5.30 7.64
N PHE A 190 -7.73 -4.80 7.11
CA PHE A 190 -8.51 -3.77 7.79
C PHE A 190 -10.01 -4.05 7.66
N HIS A 191 -10.74 -3.52 8.64
CA HIS A 191 -12.19 -3.39 8.64
C HIS A 191 -12.52 -2.18 9.51
N ASN A 192 -13.76 -1.68 9.40
CA ASN A 192 -14.19 -0.45 10.07
C ASN A 192 -13.34 0.79 9.73
N LEU A 193 -12.60 0.76 8.62
CA LEU A 193 -11.89 1.94 8.16
C LEU A 193 -12.90 2.92 7.57
N SER A 194 -12.91 4.18 8.01
CA SER A 194 -13.75 5.20 7.38
C SER A 194 -13.42 5.30 5.89
N ALA A 195 -14.45 5.39 5.05
CA ALA A 195 -14.26 5.64 3.62
C ALA A 195 -13.40 6.90 3.33
N SER A 196 -13.48 7.94 4.18
CA SER A 196 -12.65 9.14 4.04
C SER A 196 -11.17 8.91 4.36
N SER A 197 -10.85 7.92 5.21
CA SER A 197 -9.49 7.56 5.58
C SER A 197 -8.85 6.57 4.61
N PHE A 198 -9.63 5.98 3.69
CA PHE A 198 -9.14 4.95 2.77
C PHE A 198 -8.02 5.45 1.86
N GLN A 199 -8.07 6.70 1.40
CA GLN A 199 -7.02 7.21 0.50
C GLN A 199 -5.64 7.24 1.18
N GLY A 200 -5.55 7.75 2.42
CA GLY A 200 -4.28 7.75 3.16
C GLY A 200 -3.78 6.34 3.48
N CYS A 201 -4.71 5.42 3.77
CA CYS A 201 -4.41 4.00 3.93
C CYS A 201 -3.87 3.36 2.64
N PHE A 202 -4.54 3.63 1.51
CA PHE A 202 -4.14 3.16 0.19
C PHE A 202 -2.76 3.67 -0.19
N ASP A 203 -2.50 4.97 -0.03
CA ASP A 203 -1.21 5.59 -0.34
C ASP A 203 -0.09 4.94 0.48
N HIS A 204 -0.30 4.79 1.80
CA HIS A 204 0.67 4.17 2.70
C HIS A 204 1.10 2.77 2.23
N HIS A 205 0.14 1.91 1.88
CA HIS A 205 0.43 0.54 1.44
C HIS A 205 0.96 0.50 0.00
N ALA A 206 0.42 1.34 -0.89
CA ALA A 206 0.89 1.44 -2.27
C ALA A 206 2.36 1.86 -2.31
N TRP A 207 2.78 2.82 -1.48
CA TRP A 207 4.19 3.21 -1.37
C TRP A 207 5.12 2.08 -0.92
N ARG A 208 4.57 1.03 -0.29
CA ARG A 208 5.29 -0.18 0.15
C ARG A 208 5.11 -1.36 -0.80
N ASP A 209 4.74 -1.10 -2.05
CA ASP A 209 4.45 -2.11 -3.08
C ASP A 209 3.37 -3.13 -2.67
N ARG A 210 2.41 -2.70 -1.84
CA ARG A 210 1.25 -3.51 -1.44
C ARG A 210 -0.03 -2.94 -2.01
N TRP A 211 -0.83 -3.81 -2.60
CA TRP A 211 -2.05 -3.43 -3.31
C TRP A 211 -3.24 -4.25 -2.81
N PRO A 212 -4.46 -3.69 -2.88
CA PRO A 212 -5.67 -4.43 -2.50
C PRO A 212 -5.82 -5.73 -3.30
N VAL A 213 -6.07 -6.83 -2.60
CA VAL A 213 -6.49 -8.11 -3.21
C VAL A 213 -7.98 -8.38 -3.01
N THR A 214 -8.57 -7.74 -1.99
CA THR A 214 -9.99 -7.73 -1.71
C THR A 214 -10.38 -6.42 -1.05
N LEU A 215 -11.59 -5.94 -1.34
CA LEU A 215 -12.11 -4.68 -0.83
C LEU A 215 -13.63 -4.71 -0.85
N THR A 216 -14.25 -4.23 0.22
CA THR A 216 -15.70 -3.99 0.27
C THR A 216 -16.01 -2.71 1.03
N ALA A 217 -17.08 -2.03 0.64
CA ALA A 217 -17.65 -0.91 1.38
C ALA A 217 -19.02 -1.30 1.96
N TYR A 218 -19.35 -0.80 3.14
CA TYR A 218 -20.61 -1.07 3.82
C TYR A 218 -21.01 0.10 4.72
N ASN A 219 -22.30 0.19 5.02
CA ASN A 219 -22.80 1.11 6.04
C ASN A 219 -22.92 0.39 7.38
N SER A 220 -22.48 1.02 8.46
CA SER A 220 -22.66 0.54 9.83
C SER A 220 -22.85 1.73 10.76
N SER A 221 -23.94 1.74 11.53
CA SER A 221 -24.28 2.81 12.48
C SER A 221 -24.19 4.22 11.87
N GLY A 222 -24.72 4.39 10.64
CA GLY A 222 -24.70 5.68 9.92
C GLY A 222 -23.36 6.06 9.27
N ASN A 223 -22.29 5.29 9.49
CA ASN A 223 -20.98 5.53 8.91
C ASN A 223 -20.74 4.64 7.69
N ARG A 224 -20.10 5.22 6.67
CA ARG A 224 -19.60 4.46 5.51
C ARG A 224 -18.20 3.94 5.81
N LEU A 225 -18.09 2.62 5.92
CA LEU A 225 -16.87 1.92 6.30
C LEU A 225 -16.36 1.05 5.16
N MET A 226 -15.10 0.66 5.26
CA MET A 226 -14.41 -0.20 4.31
C MET A 226 -13.69 -1.33 5.05
N ALA A 227 -13.64 -2.49 4.40
CA ALA A 227 -12.85 -3.64 4.81
C ALA A 227 -12.09 -4.23 3.61
N GLY A 228 -10.92 -4.78 3.85
CA GLY A 228 -10.06 -5.30 2.78
C GLY A 228 -8.71 -5.78 3.26
N SER A 229 -7.86 -6.14 2.30
CA SER A 229 -6.48 -6.57 2.53
C SER A 229 -5.54 -6.04 1.47
N PHE A 230 -4.43 -5.44 1.91
CA PHE A 230 -3.28 -5.06 1.11
C PHE A 230 -2.20 -6.14 1.19
N GLN A 231 -1.81 -6.69 0.04
CA GLN A 231 -0.78 -7.74 -0.04
C GLN A 231 0.29 -7.36 -1.06
N ALA A 232 1.46 -8.00 -0.96
CA ALA A 232 2.56 -7.82 -1.91
C ALA A 232 2.19 -8.47 -3.25
N VAL A 233 1.56 -7.70 -4.12
CA VAL A 233 1.11 -8.12 -5.45
C VAL A 233 1.41 -7.02 -6.46
N GLY A 234 1.36 -7.33 -7.75
CA GLY A 234 1.62 -6.35 -8.80
C GLY A 234 0.71 -5.12 -8.69
N SER A 235 1.30 -3.94 -8.95
CA SER A 235 0.59 -2.66 -9.00
C SER A 235 -0.61 -2.73 -9.94
N ARG A 236 -1.70 -2.09 -9.53
CA ARG A 236 -2.97 -2.18 -10.24
C ARG A 236 -3.84 -0.95 -9.98
N PRO A 237 -4.67 -0.54 -10.95
CA PRO A 237 -5.69 0.47 -10.70
C PRO A 237 -6.66 0.00 -9.61
N VAL A 238 -7.01 0.92 -8.73
CA VAL A 238 -8.09 0.75 -7.74
C VAL A 238 -8.90 2.05 -7.71
N ARG A 239 -10.22 1.90 -7.75
CA ARG A 239 -11.16 3.01 -7.61
C ARG A 239 -12.27 2.60 -6.67
N VAL A 240 -12.69 3.50 -5.80
CA VAL A 240 -13.65 3.20 -4.73
C VAL A 240 -14.82 4.17 -4.80
N LEU A 241 -15.99 3.68 -4.39
CA LEU A 241 -17.20 4.48 -4.20
C LEU A 241 -17.60 5.32 -5.43
N MET A 242 -17.42 4.77 -6.63
CA MET A 242 -17.78 5.42 -7.89
C MET A 242 -19.29 5.34 -8.14
N THR A 243 -19.89 6.39 -8.69
CA THR A 243 -21.22 6.27 -9.31
C THR A 243 -21.15 5.37 -10.55
N THR A 244 -22.30 4.92 -11.06
CA THR A 244 -22.36 4.14 -12.31
C THR A 244 -21.67 4.84 -13.48
N GLN A 245 -21.85 6.16 -13.63
CA GLN A 245 -21.22 6.95 -14.70
C GLN A 245 -19.70 7.04 -14.53
N GLN A 246 -19.23 7.26 -13.29
CA GLN A 246 -17.80 7.28 -12.99
C GLN A 246 -17.16 5.90 -13.24
N PHE A 247 -17.84 4.83 -12.82
CA PHE A 247 -17.38 3.47 -13.08
C PHE A 247 -17.24 3.21 -14.58
N GLN A 248 -18.24 3.57 -15.39
CA GLN A 248 -18.17 3.41 -16.85
C GLN A 248 -17.00 4.19 -17.46
N SER A 249 -16.79 5.44 -17.05
CA SER A 249 -15.66 6.26 -17.56
C SER A 249 -14.29 5.66 -17.21
N TYR A 250 -14.11 5.19 -15.97
CA TYR A 250 -12.88 4.49 -15.58
C TYR A 250 -12.73 3.14 -16.27
N PHE A 251 -13.84 2.44 -16.52
CA PHE A 251 -13.82 1.19 -17.26
C PHE A 251 -13.28 1.37 -18.66
N ASP A 252 -13.79 2.36 -19.40
CA ASP A 252 -13.33 2.63 -20.76
C ASP A 252 -11.85 3.05 -20.79
N THR A 253 -11.46 3.89 -19.82
CA THR A 253 -10.08 4.34 -19.64
C THR A 253 -9.12 3.17 -19.37
N TYR A 254 -9.42 2.34 -18.38
CA TYR A 254 -8.55 1.26 -17.95
C TYR A 254 -8.54 0.09 -18.93
N ARG A 255 -9.66 -0.18 -19.61
CA ARG A 255 -9.71 -1.12 -20.73
C ARG A 255 -8.76 -0.72 -21.85
N ALA A 256 -8.74 0.55 -22.23
CA ALA A 256 -7.79 1.06 -23.23
C ALA A 256 -6.32 0.93 -22.78
N GLN A 257 -6.07 0.90 -21.47
CA GLN A 257 -4.75 0.74 -20.86
C GLN A 257 -4.37 -0.73 -20.57
N GLY A 258 -5.15 -1.71 -21.02
CA GLY A 258 -4.83 -3.13 -20.82
C GLY A 258 -5.33 -3.74 -19.52
N TRP A 259 -6.32 -3.14 -18.85
CA TRP A 259 -6.89 -3.62 -17.60
C TRP A 259 -8.36 -4.01 -17.73
N ARG A 260 -8.79 -4.97 -16.91
CA ARG A 260 -10.20 -5.36 -16.74
C ARG A 260 -10.59 -5.35 -15.26
N PRO A 261 -11.89 -5.26 -14.92
CA PRO A 261 -12.33 -5.49 -13.56
C PRO A 261 -11.90 -6.89 -13.09
N ASP A 262 -11.52 -7.01 -11.82
CA ASP A 262 -11.20 -8.29 -11.18
C ASP A 262 -12.03 -8.53 -9.92
N ARG A 263 -12.17 -7.51 -9.07
CA ARG A 263 -13.06 -7.55 -7.90
C ARG A 263 -13.98 -6.36 -7.94
N VAL A 264 -15.29 -6.61 -7.89
CA VAL A 264 -16.31 -5.57 -7.83
C VAL A 264 -17.05 -5.70 -6.50
N SER A 265 -17.01 -4.64 -5.70
CA SER A 265 -17.87 -4.47 -4.54
C SER A 265 -18.86 -3.35 -4.81
N VAL A 266 -20.12 -3.56 -4.43
CA VAL A 266 -21.19 -2.58 -4.63
C VAL A 266 -21.81 -2.22 -3.28
N LEU A 267 -21.80 -0.94 -2.96
CA LEU A 267 -22.50 -0.37 -1.82
C LEU A 267 -23.85 0.20 -2.27
N PRO A 268 -24.98 -0.36 -1.80
CA PRO A 268 -26.31 0.22 -2.01
C PRO A 268 -26.43 1.59 -1.35
N THR A 269 -26.98 2.58 -2.05
CA THR A 269 -27.37 3.88 -1.48
C THR A 269 -28.69 4.35 -2.06
N SER A 270 -29.36 5.29 -1.39
CA SER A 270 -30.60 5.91 -1.89
C SER A 270 -30.41 6.69 -3.19
N SER A 271 -29.19 7.14 -3.49
CA SER A 271 -28.85 7.83 -4.75
C SER A 271 -28.41 6.87 -5.86
N GLY A 272 -28.46 5.55 -5.60
CA GLY A 272 -27.99 4.51 -6.50
C GLY A 272 -26.75 3.77 -5.99
N PRO A 273 -26.33 2.69 -6.68
CA PRO A 273 -25.19 1.88 -6.27
C PRO A 273 -23.85 2.63 -6.42
N LEU A 274 -22.95 2.43 -5.45
CA LEU A 274 -21.57 2.89 -5.52
C LEU A 274 -20.60 1.71 -5.71
N PHE A 275 -19.77 1.77 -6.74
CA PHE A 275 -18.87 0.70 -7.16
C PHE A 275 -17.45 0.92 -6.62
N SER A 276 -16.88 -0.11 -6.02
CA SER A 276 -15.45 -0.18 -5.69
C SER A 276 -14.83 -1.34 -6.46
N VAL A 277 -13.78 -1.05 -7.24
CA VAL A 277 -13.22 -1.99 -8.21
C VAL A 277 -11.71 -2.09 -8.06
N ILE A 278 -11.24 -3.33 -7.95
CA ILE A 278 -9.83 -3.72 -8.12
C ILE A 278 -9.69 -4.25 -9.55
N TRP A 279 -8.70 -3.74 -10.27
CA TRP A 279 -8.44 -4.10 -11.66
C TRP A 279 -7.33 -5.14 -11.77
N ALA A 280 -7.36 -5.96 -12.81
CA ALA A 280 -6.29 -6.89 -13.18
C ALA A 280 -5.89 -6.70 -14.65
N PRO A 281 -4.66 -7.08 -15.05
CA PRO A 281 -4.28 -7.08 -16.45
C PRO A 281 -5.24 -7.93 -17.28
N ILE A 282 -5.49 -7.52 -18.52
CA ILE A 282 -6.26 -8.31 -19.48
C ILE A 282 -5.46 -9.59 -19.78
N ASP A 283 -5.97 -10.73 -19.31
CA ASP A 283 -5.43 -12.08 -19.49
C ASP A 283 -6.23 -12.91 -20.51
N GLY A 284 -7.17 -12.28 -21.21
CA GLY A 284 -8.03 -12.91 -22.23
C GLY A 284 -9.18 -12.00 -22.64
N ALA A 285 -9.92 -12.38 -23.70
CA ALA A 285 -11.16 -11.69 -24.04
C ALA A 285 -12.09 -11.70 -22.83
N PHE A 286 -12.74 -10.57 -22.53
CA PHE A 286 -13.55 -10.46 -21.31
C PHE A 286 -14.86 -9.71 -21.54
N LEU A 287 -15.82 -9.97 -20.67
CA LEU A 287 -17.09 -9.27 -20.55
C LEU A 287 -17.32 -8.89 -19.09
N SER A 288 -17.83 -7.69 -18.85
CA SER A 288 -18.24 -7.24 -17.51
C SER A 288 -19.63 -6.65 -17.62
N LEU A 289 -20.57 -7.15 -16.84
CA LEU A 289 -21.94 -6.65 -16.80
C LEU A 289 -22.37 -6.41 -15.35
N ALA A 290 -23.25 -5.44 -15.16
CA ALA A 290 -23.89 -5.13 -13.89
C ALA A 290 -25.39 -4.91 -14.11
N ASN A 291 -26.14 -4.74 -13.02
CA ASN A 291 -27.58 -4.50 -13.02
C ASN A 291 -28.43 -5.63 -13.64
N LEU A 292 -27.94 -6.87 -13.56
CA LEU A 292 -28.67 -8.04 -14.06
C LEU A 292 -29.70 -8.51 -13.03
N THR A 293 -30.90 -8.88 -13.49
CA THR A 293 -31.79 -9.76 -12.72
C THR A 293 -31.17 -11.14 -12.56
N GLU A 294 -31.70 -11.95 -11.65
CA GLU A 294 -31.28 -13.33 -11.48
C GLU A 294 -31.46 -14.17 -12.77
N ALA A 295 -32.56 -13.95 -13.50
CA ALA A 295 -32.82 -14.64 -14.76
C ALA A 295 -31.82 -14.25 -15.86
N GLU A 296 -31.53 -12.95 -16.01
CA GLU A 296 -30.54 -12.45 -16.97
C GLU A 296 -29.14 -12.92 -16.61
N MET A 297 -28.77 -12.92 -15.32
CA MET A 297 -27.50 -13.46 -14.85
C MET A 297 -27.39 -14.95 -15.19
N SER A 298 -28.45 -15.72 -14.97
CA SER A 298 -28.47 -17.16 -15.27
C SER A 298 -28.35 -17.42 -16.77
N ALA A 299 -29.08 -16.68 -17.61
CA ALA A 299 -29.00 -16.78 -19.06
C ALA A 299 -27.59 -16.41 -19.57
N LYS A 300 -27.04 -15.30 -19.09
CA LYS A 300 -25.70 -14.84 -19.49
C LYS A 300 -24.60 -15.79 -19.00
N TRP A 301 -24.70 -16.32 -17.78
CA TRP A 301 -23.74 -17.30 -17.28
C TRP A 301 -23.69 -18.53 -18.18
N ASN A 302 -24.85 -19.08 -18.58
CA ASN A 302 -24.91 -20.23 -19.49
C ASN A 302 -24.32 -19.91 -20.87
N GLU A 303 -24.64 -18.75 -21.43
CA GLU A 303 -24.05 -18.27 -22.70
C GLU A 303 -22.52 -18.22 -22.62
N MET A 304 -22.00 -17.56 -21.58
CA MET A 304 -20.56 -17.36 -21.41
C MET A 304 -19.82 -18.68 -21.12
N TRP A 305 -20.40 -19.56 -20.30
CA TRP A 305 -19.85 -20.89 -20.01
C TRP A 305 -19.70 -21.72 -21.29
N ASN A 306 -20.76 -21.78 -22.11
CA ASN A 306 -20.74 -22.51 -23.39
C ASN A 306 -19.79 -21.87 -24.43
N ALA A 307 -19.53 -20.56 -24.31
CA ALA A 307 -18.55 -19.86 -25.13
C ALA A 307 -17.09 -19.98 -24.63
N GLY A 308 -16.85 -20.76 -23.56
CA GLY A 308 -15.52 -20.99 -23.00
C GLY A 308 -15.01 -19.88 -22.09
N TYR A 309 -15.90 -19.11 -21.47
CA TYR A 309 -15.56 -18.06 -20.52
C TYR A 309 -15.79 -18.51 -19.08
N LEU A 310 -14.81 -18.21 -18.23
CA LEU A 310 -14.92 -18.37 -16.78
C LEU A 310 -15.52 -17.11 -16.14
N ASN A 311 -16.51 -17.27 -15.26
CA ASN A 311 -16.93 -16.20 -14.37
C ASN A 311 -15.91 -16.01 -13.23
N VAL A 312 -15.09 -14.95 -13.32
CA VAL A 312 -13.97 -14.68 -12.40
C VAL A 312 -14.35 -13.81 -11.20
N ASP A 313 -15.52 -13.17 -11.27
CA ASP A 313 -16.09 -12.36 -10.20
C ASP A 313 -17.62 -12.38 -10.26
N LEU A 314 -18.24 -12.50 -9.10
CA LEU A 314 -19.69 -12.53 -8.92
C LEU A 314 -20.06 -11.66 -7.73
N THR A 315 -20.87 -10.64 -7.98
CA THR A 315 -21.30 -9.69 -6.96
C THR A 315 -22.81 -9.62 -6.95
N VAL A 316 -23.39 -9.73 -5.75
CA VAL A 316 -24.82 -9.58 -5.53
C VAL A 316 -25.03 -8.35 -4.69
N TYR A 317 -25.97 -7.49 -5.08
CA TYR A 317 -26.25 -6.25 -4.36
C TYR A 317 -27.73 -5.88 -4.43
N ASN A 318 -28.15 -5.09 -3.44
CA ASN A 318 -29.49 -4.52 -3.40
C ASN A 318 -29.46 -3.17 -4.12
N ASP A 319 -30.40 -2.94 -5.04
CA ASP A 319 -30.66 -1.64 -5.65
C ASP A 319 -32.11 -1.27 -5.38
N ASN A 320 -32.33 -0.39 -4.39
CA ASN A 320 -33.64 0.11 -4.00
C ASN A 320 -34.70 -1.00 -3.75
N GLY A 321 -34.31 -2.05 -3.04
CA GLY A 321 -35.16 -3.20 -2.71
C GLY A 321 -35.13 -4.33 -3.74
N VAL A 322 -34.45 -4.15 -4.88
CA VAL A 322 -34.34 -5.16 -5.94
C VAL A 322 -32.95 -5.79 -5.91
N ILE A 323 -32.89 -7.13 -5.84
CA ILE A 323 -31.61 -7.85 -5.93
C ILE A 323 -31.10 -7.82 -7.37
N ARG A 324 -29.86 -7.38 -7.52
CA ARG A 324 -29.13 -7.30 -8.78
C ARG A 324 -27.82 -8.07 -8.71
N PHE A 325 -27.39 -8.53 -9.87
CA PHE A 325 -26.13 -9.24 -10.06
C PHE A 325 -25.19 -8.42 -10.95
N ALA A 326 -23.90 -8.49 -10.63
CA ALA A 326 -22.81 -8.11 -11.51
C ALA A 326 -21.86 -9.30 -11.67
N GLY A 327 -21.31 -9.43 -12.88
CA GLY A 327 -20.43 -10.53 -13.24
C GLY A 327 -19.30 -10.06 -14.14
N VAL A 328 -18.14 -10.68 -13.94
CA VAL A 328 -16.98 -10.54 -14.83
C VAL A 328 -16.66 -11.92 -15.41
N TRP A 329 -16.55 -12.00 -16.73
CA TRP A 329 -16.24 -13.22 -17.46
C TRP A 329 -14.96 -13.04 -18.28
N VAL A 330 -14.08 -14.04 -18.27
CA VAL A 330 -12.81 -14.03 -19.00
C VAL A 330 -12.68 -15.33 -19.78
N LYS A 331 -12.31 -15.24 -21.06
CA LYS A 331 -12.10 -16.41 -21.93
C LYS A 331 -10.82 -17.12 -21.53
N LYS A 332 -10.96 -18.15 -20.68
CA LYS A 332 -9.88 -18.99 -20.19
C LYS A 332 -10.41 -20.33 -19.68
N ALA A 333 -9.51 -21.29 -19.51
CA ALA A 333 -9.86 -22.63 -19.04
C ALA A 333 -10.66 -22.56 -17.72
N HIS A 334 -11.80 -23.25 -17.70
CA HIS A 334 -12.74 -23.27 -16.58
C HIS A 334 -13.05 -24.69 -16.10
N ASN A 335 -12.26 -25.69 -16.50
CA ASN A 335 -12.38 -27.06 -16.01
C ASN A 335 -12.14 -27.07 -14.49
N GLY A 336 -13.06 -27.69 -13.74
CA GLY A 336 -13.00 -27.71 -12.27
C GLY A 336 -13.48 -26.43 -11.60
N TYR A 337 -14.16 -25.53 -12.31
CA TYR A 337 -14.79 -24.36 -11.70
C TYR A 337 -16.29 -24.59 -11.53
N ALA A 338 -16.86 -24.04 -10.46
CA ALA A 338 -18.29 -24.11 -10.20
C ALA A 338 -18.82 -22.77 -9.69
N THR A 339 -19.99 -22.34 -10.15
CA THR A 339 -20.65 -21.11 -9.67
C THR A 339 -22.11 -21.43 -9.38
N TYR A 340 -22.59 -21.00 -8.21
CA TYR A 340 -23.99 -21.16 -7.81
C TYR A 340 -24.46 -19.93 -7.05
N TRP A 341 -25.75 -19.63 -7.16
CA TRP A 341 -26.46 -18.58 -6.42
C TRP A 341 -27.82 -19.10 -5.98
N HIS A 342 -28.59 -18.27 -5.27
CA HIS A 342 -29.89 -18.64 -4.70
C HIS A 342 -29.83 -19.81 -3.69
N MET A 343 -28.67 -20.10 -3.12
CA MET A 343 -28.52 -21.22 -2.18
C MET A 343 -29.08 -20.84 -0.82
N THR A 344 -29.83 -21.74 -0.18
CA THR A 344 -30.05 -21.66 1.27
C THR A 344 -28.75 -21.96 2.03
N ALA A 345 -28.73 -21.76 3.35
CA ALA A 345 -27.58 -22.14 4.17
C ALA A 345 -27.25 -23.65 4.05
N ALA A 346 -28.28 -24.50 4.00
CA ALA A 346 -28.12 -25.94 3.85
C ALA A 346 -27.58 -26.32 2.47
N ASP A 347 -28.07 -25.69 1.40
CA ASP A 347 -27.58 -25.92 0.04
C ASP A 347 -26.12 -25.51 -0.11
N PHE A 348 -25.75 -24.36 0.47
CA PHE A 348 -24.38 -23.86 0.44
C PHE A 348 -23.42 -24.80 1.18
N GLU A 349 -23.79 -25.25 2.38
CA GLU A 349 -22.97 -26.17 3.18
C GLU A 349 -22.81 -27.54 2.48
N SER A 350 -23.89 -28.07 1.92
CA SER A 350 -23.87 -29.32 1.14
C SER A 350 -22.95 -29.21 -0.08
N LYS A 351 -23.08 -28.14 -0.88
CA LYS A 351 -22.19 -27.89 -2.03
C LYS A 351 -20.75 -27.71 -1.60
N LYS A 352 -20.49 -26.98 -0.51
CA LYS A 352 -19.15 -26.78 0.01
C LYS A 352 -18.49 -28.12 0.36
N GLN A 353 -19.19 -29.01 1.05
CA GLN A 353 -18.67 -30.34 1.40
C GLN A 353 -18.42 -31.19 0.14
N SER A 354 -19.36 -31.19 -0.81
CA SER A 354 -19.23 -31.92 -2.07
C SER A 354 -18.06 -31.43 -2.93
N PHE A 355 -17.86 -30.11 -3.02
CA PHE A 355 -16.78 -29.51 -3.79
C PHE A 355 -15.42 -29.64 -3.09
N ALA A 356 -15.38 -29.59 -1.76
CA ALA A 356 -14.17 -29.89 -1.01
C ALA A 356 -13.68 -31.32 -1.26
N ALA A 357 -14.59 -32.30 -1.35
CA ALA A 357 -14.24 -33.68 -1.72
C ALA A 357 -13.69 -33.83 -3.15
N GLN A 358 -13.91 -32.81 -4.00
CA GLN A 358 -13.39 -32.73 -5.38
C GLN A 358 -12.14 -31.83 -5.49
N GLY A 359 -11.58 -31.36 -4.37
CA GLY A 359 -10.40 -30.48 -4.34
C GLY A 359 -10.70 -29.02 -4.70
N LEU A 360 -11.96 -28.59 -4.63
CA LEU A 360 -12.38 -27.22 -4.91
C LEU A 360 -12.71 -26.47 -3.60
N MET A 361 -12.39 -25.18 -3.56
CA MET A 361 -12.73 -24.30 -2.43
C MET A 361 -13.49 -23.05 -2.90
N PRO A 362 -14.35 -22.47 -2.05
CA PRO A 362 -15.01 -21.21 -2.37
C PRO A 362 -13.97 -20.08 -2.49
N VAL A 363 -13.87 -19.59 -3.72
CA VAL A 363 -13.24 -18.39 -4.27
C VAL A 363 -13.78 -17.05 -3.83
N ARG A 364 -15.07 -16.93 -4.11
CA ARG A 364 -15.89 -15.74 -4.00
C ARG A 364 -17.16 -16.17 -3.32
N PHE A 365 -17.66 -15.34 -2.45
CA PHE A 365 -18.84 -15.64 -1.67
C PHE A 365 -19.57 -14.36 -1.30
N ASN A 366 -20.89 -14.39 -1.38
CA ASN A 366 -21.79 -13.33 -0.98
C ASN A 366 -22.98 -13.95 -0.23
N SER A 367 -23.44 -13.26 0.82
CA SER A 367 -24.72 -13.54 1.48
C SER A 367 -25.65 -12.35 1.28
N TYR A 368 -26.90 -12.58 0.90
CA TYR A 368 -27.87 -11.52 0.59
C TYR A 368 -29.28 -11.87 1.05
N SER A 369 -30.05 -10.85 1.44
CA SER A 369 -31.42 -11.01 1.93
C SER A 369 -32.42 -11.10 0.78
N THR A 370 -33.39 -12.01 0.90
CA THR A 370 -34.56 -12.10 0.01
C THR A 370 -35.84 -12.15 0.86
N PRO A 371 -37.04 -11.94 0.28
CA PRO A 371 -38.29 -12.17 1.00
C PRO A 371 -38.42 -13.58 1.61
N ASN A 372 -37.73 -14.57 1.04
CA ASN A 372 -37.73 -15.97 1.49
C ASN A 372 -36.52 -16.31 2.39
N GLY A 373 -35.91 -15.30 3.02
CA GLY A 373 -34.74 -15.43 3.89
C GLY A 373 -33.39 -15.19 3.20
N ILE A 374 -32.30 -15.39 3.94
CA ILE A 374 -30.94 -15.21 3.45
C ILE A 374 -30.63 -16.24 2.35
N ARG A 375 -29.93 -15.80 1.31
CA ARG A 375 -29.40 -16.61 0.22
C ARG A 375 -27.90 -16.40 0.05
N TYR A 376 -27.26 -17.39 -0.54
CA TYR A 376 -25.81 -17.41 -0.77
C TYR A 376 -25.50 -17.55 -2.25
N ALA A 377 -24.45 -16.85 -2.68
CA ALA A 377 -23.85 -17.00 -3.99
C ALA A 377 -22.35 -17.20 -3.85
N ALA A 378 -21.79 -18.18 -4.55
CA ALA A 378 -20.37 -18.49 -4.47
C ALA A 378 -19.81 -19.03 -5.78
N THR A 379 -18.49 -18.87 -5.91
CA THR A 379 -17.69 -19.47 -6.99
C THR A 379 -16.60 -20.33 -6.35
N TRP A 380 -16.37 -21.54 -6.87
CA TRP A 380 -15.40 -22.52 -6.37
C TRP A 380 -14.34 -22.81 -7.42
N HIS A 381 -13.07 -22.79 -7.02
CA HIS A 381 -11.92 -23.05 -7.88
C HIS A 381 -11.05 -24.17 -7.28
N PRO A 382 -10.22 -24.86 -8.10
CA PRO A 382 -9.21 -25.78 -7.59
C PRO A 382 -8.23 -25.04 -6.68
N THR A 383 -7.89 -25.65 -5.54
CA THR A 383 -6.86 -25.13 -4.64
C THR A 383 -5.96 -26.26 -4.16
N SER A 384 -4.72 -25.92 -3.82
CA SER A 384 -3.78 -26.80 -3.13
C SER A 384 -3.48 -26.33 -1.70
N SER A 385 -4.08 -25.22 -1.24
CA SER A 385 -3.76 -24.59 0.04
C SER A 385 -4.91 -24.65 1.04
N GLY A 386 -4.58 -24.61 2.34
CA GLY A 386 -5.57 -24.54 3.41
C GLY A 386 -6.33 -23.22 3.41
N PHE A 387 -7.57 -23.24 3.89
CA PHE A 387 -8.41 -22.05 4.03
C PHE A 387 -9.15 -22.01 5.36
N TYR A 388 -9.54 -20.82 5.78
CA TYR A 388 -10.50 -20.56 6.84
C TYR A 388 -11.58 -19.62 6.29
N GLN A 389 -12.83 -19.87 6.63
CA GLN A 389 -13.95 -19.03 6.17
C GLN A 389 -14.92 -18.76 7.30
N ALA A 390 -15.54 -17.59 7.24
CA ALA A 390 -16.65 -17.23 8.10
C ALA A 390 -17.63 -16.33 7.35
N TYR A 391 -18.90 -16.43 7.69
CA TYR A 391 -19.97 -15.71 7.02
C TYR A 391 -21.05 -15.30 8.01
N ASN A 392 -21.93 -14.40 7.57
CA ASN A 392 -23.01 -13.86 8.39
C ASN A 392 -22.52 -13.18 9.69
N MET A 393 -21.40 -12.46 9.61
CA MET A 393 -20.78 -11.83 10.77
C MET A 393 -21.22 -10.37 10.93
N THR A 394 -21.47 -9.94 12.17
CA THR A 394 -21.43 -8.52 12.51
C THR A 394 -19.99 -8.00 12.43
N SER A 395 -19.80 -6.69 12.48
CA SER A 395 -18.46 -6.09 12.58
C SER A 395 -17.65 -6.63 13.79
N ALA A 396 -18.29 -6.75 14.96
CA ALA A 396 -17.64 -7.33 16.14
C ALA A 396 -17.33 -8.82 15.96
N GLY A 397 -18.22 -9.57 15.30
CA GLY A 397 -17.99 -10.97 14.94
C GLY A 397 -16.78 -11.12 14.01
N TYR A 398 -16.68 -10.28 12.98
CA TYR A 398 -15.55 -10.25 12.07
C TYR A 398 -14.24 -9.99 12.80
N GLN A 399 -14.20 -9.02 13.71
CA GLN A 399 -12.99 -8.72 14.50
C GLN A 399 -12.54 -9.91 15.34
N SER A 400 -13.47 -10.59 16.01
CA SER A 400 -13.18 -11.79 16.81
C SER A 400 -12.65 -12.93 15.93
N THR A 401 -13.28 -13.16 14.76
CA THR A 401 -12.82 -14.17 13.80
C THR A 401 -11.44 -13.84 13.25
N TYR A 402 -11.19 -12.59 12.88
CA TYR A 402 -9.88 -12.15 12.40
C TYR A 402 -8.78 -12.40 13.44
N ASN A 403 -9.04 -12.04 14.71
CA ASN A 403 -8.08 -12.27 15.80
C ASN A 403 -7.83 -13.77 16.03
N TYR A 404 -8.88 -14.60 15.97
CA TYR A 404 -8.76 -16.04 16.06
C TYR A 404 -7.88 -16.62 14.93
N VAL A 405 -8.18 -16.27 13.67
CA VAL A 405 -7.42 -16.75 12.50
C VAL A 405 -5.96 -16.30 12.54
N ALA A 406 -5.71 -15.05 12.91
CA ALA A 406 -4.35 -14.54 13.13
C ALA A 406 -3.62 -15.32 14.23
N GLY A 407 -4.32 -15.64 15.33
CA GLY A 407 -3.78 -16.41 16.46
C GLY A 407 -3.45 -17.87 16.13
N LEU A 408 -4.02 -18.45 15.07
CA LEU A 408 -3.65 -19.80 14.61
C LEU A 408 -2.17 -19.88 14.19
N ASN A 409 -1.57 -18.75 13.77
CA ASN A 409 -0.19 -18.66 13.29
C ASN A 409 0.16 -19.67 12.16
N GLN A 410 -0.80 -19.94 11.27
CA GLN A 410 -0.66 -20.92 10.18
C GLN A 410 -0.45 -20.29 8.79
N GLY A 411 -0.08 -19.01 8.73
CA GLY A 411 0.16 -18.30 7.46
C GLY A 411 -1.09 -17.76 6.76
N TYR A 412 -2.29 -17.91 7.32
CA TYR A 412 -3.53 -17.39 6.74
C TYR A 412 -3.49 -15.87 6.50
N ARG A 413 -3.99 -15.44 5.33
CA ARG A 413 -4.17 -14.04 4.91
C ARG A 413 -5.55 -13.83 4.31
N LEU A 414 -6.17 -12.68 4.58
CA LEU A 414 -7.49 -12.36 4.05
C LEU A 414 -7.45 -12.24 2.52
N SER A 415 -8.16 -13.13 1.82
CA SER A 415 -8.16 -13.20 0.34
C SER A 415 -9.51 -12.84 -0.28
N HIS A 416 -10.58 -12.84 0.51
CA HIS A 416 -11.89 -12.32 0.12
C HIS A 416 -12.60 -11.74 1.33
N VAL A 417 -13.23 -10.58 1.15
CA VAL A 417 -14.19 -10.02 2.09
C VAL A 417 -15.33 -9.39 1.29
N SER A 418 -16.55 -9.68 1.70
CA SER A 418 -17.77 -9.08 1.17
C SER A 418 -18.60 -8.55 2.32
N ALA A 419 -19.26 -7.42 2.10
CA ALA A 419 -20.22 -6.89 3.05
C ALA A 419 -21.47 -6.44 2.31
N LEU A 420 -22.62 -6.95 2.75
CA LEU A 420 -23.93 -6.54 2.25
C LEU A 420 -24.86 -6.34 3.44
N ASP A 421 -25.57 -5.21 3.46
CA ASP A 421 -26.49 -4.83 4.55
C ASP A 421 -25.85 -4.89 5.96
N GLY A 422 -24.55 -4.56 6.06
CA GLY A 422 -23.80 -4.57 7.33
C GLY A 422 -23.36 -5.97 7.80
N VAL A 423 -23.66 -7.00 7.02
CA VAL A 423 -23.25 -8.39 7.28
C VAL A 423 -21.97 -8.70 6.51
N LEU A 424 -20.91 -9.05 7.22
CA LEU A 424 -19.61 -9.40 6.65
C LEU A 424 -19.45 -10.90 6.47
N SER A 425 -18.74 -11.25 5.40
CA SER A 425 -18.26 -12.60 5.14
C SER A 425 -16.83 -12.53 4.62
N ALA A 426 -16.00 -13.51 4.98
CA ALA A 426 -14.58 -13.50 4.66
C ALA A 426 -13.98 -14.89 4.50
N LEU A 427 -12.93 -14.92 3.68
CA LEU A 427 -12.09 -16.06 3.39
C LEU A 427 -10.64 -15.67 3.67
N TRP A 428 -9.94 -16.53 4.40
CA TRP A 428 -8.51 -16.49 4.57
C TRP A 428 -7.89 -17.72 3.93
N THR A 429 -6.82 -17.53 3.18
CA THR A 429 -6.07 -18.60 2.51
C THR A 429 -4.61 -18.57 2.94
N LYS A 430 -3.93 -19.73 2.92
CA LYS A 430 -2.48 -19.82 3.16
C LYS A 430 -1.66 -19.31 1.98
#